data_AF-A0A812PE00-F1
#
_entry.id   AF-A0A812PE00-F1
#
_cell.length_a   1.000
_cell.length_b   1.000
_cell.length_c   1.000
_cell.angle_alpha   90.00
_cell.angle_beta   90.00
_cell.angle_gamma   90.00
#
_symmetry.space_group_name_H-M   'P 1'
#
loop_
_entity.id
_entity.type
_entity.pdbx_description
1 polymer ?
#
loop_
_entity_poly.entity_id
_entity_poly.type
_entity_poly.pdbx_seq_one_letter_code
_entity_poly.pdbx_strand_id
1 'polypeptide(L)'
;MSATQRPRRSVSACQCPCPYRFQVMCCLALISTGAITASWSQIQQFTWQGSALLDSARIPLPDTEEGGKDIEPDFPPDILDEEAATDFGNGSAEEQAAVRSSSRSSSEEVPDGPDADPRSQSEEDQEHAGVFALDEVEDESHGTTLAKKVRHDDGKAPTTLLGIYQELCRMGLRSPGAIRLAAPELRDAVVRLYQPLVERQPPAAFHPERMVTPKSPNCKDPAWKHILDGTRRAVPRALVDVTTGMGGGPELDLLELRLWEINASLGDQPKPAIKDVYVISESAYGLRGDQKPLHFSRQRERFKSFLPQVEHILLDNCTKYSSAISKMRRETNKGKKKGGTMFSAESIQRICVLKTLIQRRPEIPDDALLIFSDLDEVPSAQAIQMLRLCKTKSSAKDGPWIQAHYPLPYNLRVGCKARKKTELHYQGVFTTMGFLRRKKGLALRYNMRRNLIVPRAGIHLTYVGSRADVDYKLLHHGESGQVLATKATATGKRLNFCEIDEKTLASMEQLLRDNPVSVARAWERGKSSVLRKEPAGELSKCQVPWALLTHPERYPHFWGRAAK
;
A
#
# COMPACT_ATOMS: atom_id res chain seq x y z
N MET A 1 -62.19 -10.55 42.03
CA MET A 1 -60.83 -11.06 42.32
C MET A 1 -59.87 -9.88 42.19
N SER A 2 -59.51 -9.25 43.32
CA SER A 2 -58.76 -8.00 43.36
C SER A 2 -57.31 -8.20 43.80
N ALA A 3 -56.42 -7.50 43.10
CA ALA A 3 -55.22 -6.80 43.56
C ALA A 3 -54.28 -7.48 44.58
N THR A 4 -53.00 -7.54 44.21
CA THR A 4 -51.92 -7.28 45.17
C THR A 4 -50.69 -6.69 44.47
N GLN A 5 -50.26 -5.55 45.02
CA GLN A 5 -49.18 -4.67 44.56
C GLN A 5 -47.80 -5.27 44.84
N ARG A 6 -46.82 -4.99 43.97
CA ARG A 6 -45.39 -5.21 44.22
C ARG A 6 -44.75 -3.93 44.78
N PRO A 7 -43.86 -4.00 45.80
CA PRO A 7 -43.21 -2.81 46.33
C PRO A 7 -41.91 -2.47 45.59
N ARG A 8 -41.65 -1.16 45.49
CA ARG A 8 -40.37 -0.53 45.12
C ARG A 8 -39.34 -0.77 46.24
N ARG A 9 -38.10 -1.11 45.87
CA ARG A 9 -36.94 -0.99 46.77
C ARG A 9 -36.02 0.12 46.26
N SER A 10 -35.79 1.07 47.15
CA SER A 10 -34.79 2.13 47.10
C SER A 10 -33.38 1.54 47.22
N VAL A 11 -32.43 2.14 46.51
CA VAL A 11 -30.99 1.89 46.68
C VAL A 11 -30.45 3.02 47.55
N SER A 12 -30.11 2.70 48.80
CA SER A 12 -29.39 3.57 49.71
C SER A 12 -27.90 3.28 49.66
N ALA A 13 -27.11 4.34 49.66
CA ALA A 13 -25.66 4.35 49.71
C ALA A 13 -25.11 3.67 50.97
N CYS A 14 -23.98 2.97 50.81
CA CYS A 14 -23.06 2.66 51.89
C CYS A 14 -21.67 3.15 51.49
N GLN A 15 -21.25 4.26 52.10
CA GLN A 15 -19.85 4.50 52.43
C GLN A 15 -19.53 3.67 53.68
N CYS A 16 -18.41 2.96 53.68
CA CYS A 16 -17.58 2.85 54.88
C CYS A 16 -16.13 2.47 54.50
N PRO A 17 -15.13 2.99 55.22
CA PRO A 17 -13.71 2.88 54.92
C PRO A 17 -13.07 1.69 55.63
N CYS A 18 -11.94 1.19 55.12
CA CYS A 18 -10.95 0.53 55.97
C CYS A 18 -9.51 0.67 55.44
N PRO A 19 -8.51 0.84 56.32
CA PRO A 19 -7.10 1.05 56.00
C PRO A 19 -6.29 -0.25 56.11
N TYR A 20 -5.09 -0.31 55.50
CA TYR A 20 -3.82 -0.61 56.17
C TYR A 20 -2.66 -0.75 55.17
N ARG A 21 -1.50 -0.26 55.61
CA ARG A 21 -0.18 -0.22 54.98
C ARG A 21 0.45 -1.61 54.91
N PHE A 22 1.27 -1.87 53.88
CA PHE A 22 2.41 -2.78 54.00
C PHE A 22 3.68 -2.17 53.41
N GLN A 23 4.73 -2.23 54.22
CA GLN A 23 6.06 -1.67 54.01
C GLN A 23 6.87 -2.48 53.00
N VAL A 24 7.69 -1.77 52.25
CA VAL A 24 8.82 -2.22 51.45
C VAL A 24 9.95 -2.66 52.38
N MET A 25 10.45 -3.89 52.25
CA MET A 25 11.73 -4.31 52.86
C MET A 25 12.84 -4.36 51.80
N CYS A 26 13.93 -3.68 52.14
CA CYS A 26 15.23 -3.76 51.51
C CYS A 26 15.90 -5.11 51.79
N CYS A 27 16.64 -5.64 50.81
CA CYS A 27 17.68 -6.64 51.04
C CYS A 27 19.03 -6.08 50.58
N LEU A 28 19.96 -5.94 51.52
CA LEU A 28 21.39 -5.73 51.29
C LEU A 28 22.16 -6.34 52.47
N ALA A 29 23.03 -7.33 52.17
CA ALA A 29 24.28 -7.76 52.83
C ALA A 29 24.50 -9.28 52.57
N LEU A 30 25.51 -9.72 51.80
CA LEU A 30 26.94 -9.99 52.16
C LEU A 30 27.04 -11.17 53.17
N ILE A 31 27.79 -12.28 53.02
CA ILE A 31 29.03 -12.69 52.33
C ILE A 31 29.09 -14.24 52.29
N SER A 32 29.63 -14.86 51.24
CA SER A 32 30.76 -15.82 51.35
C SER A 32 31.27 -16.33 50.00
N THR A 33 32.56 -16.06 49.83
CA THR A 33 33.63 -16.66 49.01
C THR A 33 33.43 -18.06 48.43
N GLY A 34 33.79 -18.21 47.16
CA GLY A 34 34.08 -19.49 46.51
C GLY A 34 34.78 -19.29 45.16
N ALA A 35 36.11 -19.19 45.19
CA ALA A 35 36.96 -19.10 44.02
C ALA A 35 37.11 -20.45 43.33
N ILE A 36 36.96 -20.50 42.00
CA ILE A 36 37.55 -21.54 41.15
C ILE A 36 38.19 -20.86 39.94
N THR A 37 39.50 -21.01 39.88
CA THR A 37 40.40 -20.64 38.79
C THR A 37 40.41 -21.74 37.72
N ALA A 38 40.34 -21.36 36.45
CA ALA A 38 40.77 -22.17 35.31
C ALA A 38 41.25 -21.20 34.22
N SER A 39 42.54 -20.83 34.21
CA SER A 39 43.66 -21.53 33.57
C SER A 39 43.57 -21.53 32.04
N TRP A 40 44.13 -20.47 31.47
CA TRP A 40 44.71 -20.42 30.13
C TRP A 40 45.95 -21.33 30.05
N SER A 41 45.96 -22.32 29.15
CA SER A 41 47.17 -22.81 28.48
C SER A 41 46.86 -23.92 27.47
N GLN A 42 47.49 -23.80 26.29
CA GLN A 42 47.59 -24.75 25.16
C GLN A 42 46.34 -24.76 24.24
N ILE A 43 46.43 -24.46 22.94
CA ILE A 43 47.35 -25.03 21.94
C ILE A 43 47.74 -23.98 20.87
N GLN A 44 49.05 -23.91 20.58
CA GLN A 44 49.69 -23.28 19.43
C GLN A 44 49.54 -24.13 18.15
N GLN A 45 49.89 -23.52 17.00
CA GLN A 45 50.08 -24.05 15.63
C GLN A 45 48.86 -23.73 14.74
N PHE A 46 48.89 -22.83 13.75
CA PHE A 46 49.93 -22.55 12.76
C PHE A 46 50.04 -21.04 12.41
N THR A 47 51.28 -20.58 12.24
CA THR A 47 51.75 -19.38 11.51
C THR A 47 51.40 -19.49 10.00
N TRP A 48 51.39 -18.49 9.10
CA TRP A 48 52.16 -17.25 8.97
C TRP A 48 51.58 -16.39 7.80
N GLN A 49 51.66 -15.07 7.97
CA GLN A 49 51.86 -13.94 7.02
C GLN A 49 51.53 -13.97 5.51
N GLY A 50 51.05 -12.80 5.04
CA GLY A 50 51.26 -12.28 3.67
C GLY A 50 50.01 -11.59 3.09
N SER A 51 49.71 -10.33 3.44
CA SER A 51 50.05 -9.11 2.69
C SER A 51 49.78 -9.11 1.17
N ALA A 52 49.01 -8.10 0.76
CA ALA A 52 49.17 -7.30 -0.46
C ALA A 52 49.37 -8.02 -1.81
N LEU A 53 48.36 -7.90 -2.68
CA LEU A 53 48.43 -7.72 -4.14
C LEU A 53 47.13 -8.25 -4.74
N LEU A 54 46.37 -7.41 -5.44
CA LEU A 54 45.53 -7.82 -6.58
C LEU A 54 45.23 -6.57 -7.42
N ASP A 55 46.29 -6.03 -8.00
CA ASP A 55 46.25 -5.51 -9.36
C ASP A 55 46.60 -6.67 -10.30
N SER A 56 45.97 -6.70 -11.47
CA SER A 56 46.28 -7.57 -12.62
C SER A 56 45.81 -9.03 -12.56
N ALA A 57 44.63 -9.30 -13.13
CA ALA A 57 44.36 -10.54 -13.86
C ALA A 57 43.36 -10.28 -15.01
N ARG A 58 43.90 -9.91 -16.18
CA ARG A 58 43.21 -10.11 -17.46
C ARG A 58 43.24 -11.62 -17.74
N ILE A 59 42.07 -12.22 -17.89
CA ILE A 59 41.93 -13.58 -18.46
C ILE A 59 41.65 -13.39 -19.96
N PRO A 60 42.39 -14.08 -20.86
CA PRO A 60 42.21 -13.96 -22.30
C PRO A 60 40.94 -14.68 -22.76
N LEU A 61 40.23 -14.06 -23.69
CA LEU A 61 39.15 -14.70 -24.45
C LEU A 61 39.76 -15.72 -25.42
N PRO A 62 39.13 -16.89 -25.63
CA PRO A 62 39.51 -17.78 -26.72
C PRO A 62 38.98 -17.23 -28.05
N ASP A 63 39.85 -17.22 -29.05
CA ASP A 63 39.50 -17.04 -30.45
C ASP A 63 38.64 -18.23 -30.92
N THR A 64 37.46 -17.93 -31.45
CA THR A 64 36.72 -18.85 -32.32
C THR A 64 36.32 -18.09 -33.57
N GLU A 65 37.07 -18.36 -34.63
CA GLU A 65 36.70 -18.07 -36.01
C GLU A 65 35.64 -19.07 -36.51
N GLU A 66 34.75 -18.51 -37.33
CA GLU A 66 34.01 -19.10 -38.45
C GLU A 66 32.93 -20.18 -38.23
N GLY A 67 31.72 -19.82 -38.66
CA GLY A 67 30.92 -20.70 -39.53
C GLY A 67 29.64 -21.29 -38.94
N GLY A 68 28.64 -20.45 -38.67
CA GLY A 68 27.28 -20.91 -38.36
C GLY A 68 26.23 -19.97 -38.95
N LYS A 69 25.48 -20.44 -39.95
CA LYS A 69 24.35 -19.73 -40.54
C LYS A 69 23.27 -19.52 -39.48
N ASP A 70 23.00 -18.26 -39.15
CA ASP A 70 21.84 -17.87 -38.36
C ASP A 70 20.56 -18.13 -39.17
N ILE A 71 19.75 -19.07 -38.68
CA ILE A 71 18.33 -19.17 -39.03
C ILE A 71 17.62 -18.24 -38.04
N GLU A 72 17.31 -17.02 -38.48
CA GLU A 72 16.36 -16.16 -37.78
C GLU A 72 14.99 -16.84 -37.76
N PRO A 73 14.33 -16.98 -36.60
CA PRO A 73 12.91 -17.27 -36.58
C PRO A 73 12.15 -16.04 -37.06
N ASP A 74 11.52 -16.19 -38.23
CA ASP A 74 10.56 -15.27 -38.85
C ASP A 74 9.43 -14.96 -37.85
N PHE A 75 9.56 -13.86 -37.10
CA PHE A 75 8.46 -13.24 -36.39
C PHE A 75 7.96 -12.08 -37.24
N PRO A 76 6.65 -12.00 -37.53
CA PRO A 76 6.13 -10.94 -38.38
C PRO A 76 6.43 -9.57 -37.76
N PRO A 77 6.81 -8.57 -38.58
CA PRO A 77 7.10 -7.24 -38.09
C PRO A 77 5.90 -6.67 -37.34
N ASP A 78 6.19 -6.07 -36.18
CA ASP A 78 5.25 -5.36 -35.34
C ASP A 78 4.36 -4.43 -36.20
N ILE A 79 3.10 -4.82 -36.38
CA ILE A 79 2.07 -3.92 -36.87
C ILE A 79 1.91 -2.84 -35.80
N LEU A 80 2.28 -1.62 -36.16
CA LEU A 80 2.08 -0.40 -35.41
C LEU A 80 0.57 -0.10 -35.32
N ASP A 81 -0.15 -0.80 -34.45
CA ASP A 81 -1.49 -0.39 -34.04
C ASP A 81 -1.35 0.70 -32.95
N GLU A 82 -1.18 1.95 -33.40
CA GLU A 82 -1.32 3.15 -32.57
C GLU A 82 -2.77 3.38 -32.07
N GLU A 83 -3.75 2.61 -32.55
CA GLU A 83 -5.18 2.80 -32.22
C GLU A 83 -5.65 2.12 -30.92
N ALA A 84 -4.83 1.33 -30.23
CA ALA A 84 -5.31 0.64 -29.02
C ALA A 84 -5.25 1.48 -27.72
N ALA A 85 -4.74 2.72 -27.77
CA ALA A 85 -4.51 3.56 -26.58
C ALA A 85 -5.46 4.76 -26.43
N THR A 86 -6.34 5.02 -27.39
CA THR A 86 -7.20 6.23 -27.41
C THR A 86 -8.62 6.04 -26.87
N ASP A 87 -9.05 4.83 -26.53
CA ASP A 87 -10.42 4.56 -26.05
C ASP A 87 -10.50 4.32 -24.53
N PHE A 88 -9.80 5.14 -23.76
CA PHE A 88 -10.00 5.25 -22.30
C PHE A 88 -11.04 6.34 -22.01
N GLY A 89 -12.30 6.03 -22.33
CA GLY A 89 -13.47 6.86 -22.02
C GLY A 89 -13.96 6.64 -20.58
N ASN A 90 -14.04 7.75 -19.84
CA ASN A 90 -14.74 7.99 -18.57
C ASN A 90 -15.72 6.90 -18.10
N GLY A 91 -15.36 6.21 -17.02
CA GLY A 91 -16.24 5.28 -16.34
C GLY A 91 -16.04 5.28 -14.82
N SER A 92 -15.85 6.43 -14.19
CA SER A 92 -15.86 6.54 -12.72
C SER A 92 -15.98 7.97 -12.21
N ALA A 93 -17.03 8.70 -12.56
CA ALA A 93 -17.41 9.94 -11.86
C ALA A 93 -18.83 10.41 -12.20
N GLU A 94 -19.86 9.56 -12.13
CA GLU A 94 -21.28 9.99 -12.01
C GLU A 94 -22.18 8.76 -11.90
N GLU A 95 -22.38 8.24 -10.68
CA GLU A 95 -23.56 7.40 -10.39
C GLU A 95 -23.81 7.33 -8.87
N GLN A 96 -24.13 8.50 -8.29
CA GLN A 96 -24.80 8.61 -6.99
C GLN A 96 -25.91 9.66 -7.08
N ALA A 97 -26.90 9.41 -7.93
CA ALA A 97 -28.22 10.03 -7.83
C ALA A 97 -29.23 9.18 -8.60
N ALA A 98 -30.44 9.08 -8.06
CA ALA A 98 -31.66 8.50 -8.65
C ALA A 98 -31.86 6.97 -8.55
N VAL A 99 -32.33 6.53 -7.38
CA VAL A 99 -33.37 5.49 -7.31
C VAL A 99 -34.57 6.13 -6.61
N ARG A 100 -35.47 6.74 -7.40
CA ARG A 100 -36.84 7.02 -6.97
C ARG A 100 -37.72 5.91 -7.54
N SER A 101 -38.26 5.12 -6.63
CA SER A 101 -39.23 4.06 -6.84
C SER A 101 -40.53 4.61 -7.45
N SER A 102 -40.96 4.09 -8.59
CA SER A 102 -42.36 4.10 -8.99
C SER A 102 -42.96 2.73 -8.66
N SER A 103 -43.94 2.69 -7.76
CA SER A 103 -44.90 1.59 -7.69
C SER A 103 -46.23 2.17 -7.24
N ARG A 104 -47.20 2.04 -8.15
CA ARG A 104 -48.61 2.45 -8.05
C ARG A 104 -49.43 1.24 -7.58
N SER A 105 -50.65 1.52 -7.12
CA SER A 105 -51.72 0.61 -6.62
C SER A 105 -51.59 0.20 -5.16
N SER A 106 -52.59 0.28 -4.28
CA SER A 106 -54.06 0.48 -4.43
C SER A 106 -54.64 0.79 -3.04
N SER A 107 -55.79 1.51 -2.99
CA SER A 107 -56.90 1.50 -1.97
C SER A 107 -56.54 1.61 -0.48
N GLU A 108 -57.17 2.36 0.41
CA GLU A 108 -58.56 2.82 0.54
C GLU A 108 -58.62 3.78 1.78
N GLU A 109 -59.67 4.60 1.81
CA GLU A 109 -60.31 5.29 2.95
C GLU A 109 -59.70 6.55 3.62
N VAL A 110 -60.60 7.55 3.66
CA VAL A 110 -60.60 8.89 4.26
C VAL A 110 -61.29 8.76 5.64
N PRO A 111 -61.04 9.63 6.66
CA PRO A 111 -61.89 10.81 6.82
C PRO A 111 -61.17 12.11 7.24
N ASP A 112 -61.88 13.19 6.92
CA ASP A 112 -61.63 14.61 7.11
C ASP A 112 -61.33 15.10 8.54
N GLY A 113 -60.62 16.23 8.64
CA GLY A 113 -60.66 17.13 9.80
C GLY A 113 -59.60 18.25 9.75
N PRO A 114 -59.88 19.47 10.23
CA PRO A 114 -59.68 20.68 9.43
C PRO A 114 -58.64 21.69 9.96
N ASP A 115 -58.33 22.65 9.07
CA ASP A 115 -57.94 24.05 9.28
C ASP A 115 -56.83 24.43 10.28
N ALA A 116 -55.70 24.88 9.73
CA ALA A 116 -54.94 26.02 10.27
C ALA A 116 -54.08 26.68 9.18
N ASP A 117 -54.42 27.93 8.88
CA ASP A 117 -53.73 28.89 7.99
C ASP A 117 -52.43 29.42 8.62
N PRO A 118 -51.45 29.93 7.84
CA PRO A 118 -50.05 30.00 8.18
C PRO A 118 -49.67 31.35 8.81
N ARG A 119 -48.66 31.32 9.68
CA ARG A 119 -47.96 32.52 10.13
C ARG A 119 -46.47 32.43 9.84
N SER A 120 -46.07 33.30 8.91
CA SER A 120 -44.89 34.16 9.00
C SER A 120 -43.58 33.51 9.46
N GLN A 121 -42.71 33.18 8.50
CA GLN A 121 -41.28 33.36 8.72
C GLN A 121 -40.69 34.11 7.54
N SER A 122 -40.01 35.19 7.94
CA SER A 122 -39.44 36.26 7.16
C SER A 122 -38.32 35.80 6.24
N GLU A 123 -38.27 36.44 5.08
CA GLU A 123 -37.12 36.62 4.23
C GLU A 123 -35.97 37.26 5.02
N GLU A 124 -34.81 36.62 5.05
CA GLU A 124 -33.50 37.26 5.15
C GLU A 124 -32.45 36.16 4.90
N ASP A 125 -31.90 36.14 3.68
CA ASP A 125 -30.51 35.77 3.39
C ASP A 125 -30.30 35.93 1.87
N GLN A 126 -30.04 37.19 1.48
CA GLN A 126 -29.51 37.53 0.17
C GLN A 126 -28.05 37.08 0.06
N GLU A 127 -27.81 36.29 -0.98
CA GLU A 127 -26.65 36.28 -1.87
C GLU A 127 -25.40 37.09 -1.44
N HIS A 128 -24.35 36.37 -1.06
CA HIS A 128 -22.97 36.79 -1.34
C HIS A 128 -22.24 35.68 -2.13
N ALA A 129 -22.53 35.62 -3.42
CA ALA A 129 -21.63 35.04 -4.41
C ALA A 129 -20.49 36.04 -4.66
N GLY A 130 -19.44 35.97 -3.85
CA GLY A 130 -18.19 36.68 -4.10
C GLY A 130 -17.51 36.13 -5.34
N VAL A 131 -17.70 36.82 -6.46
CA VAL A 131 -16.84 36.75 -7.64
C VAL A 131 -15.45 37.21 -7.21
N PHE A 132 -14.49 36.29 -7.12
CA PHE A 132 -13.08 36.66 -7.05
C PHE A 132 -12.68 37.17 -8.44
N ALA A 133 -12.73 38.49 -8.59
CA ALA A 133 -11.96 39.18 -9.61
C ALA A 133 -10.48 38.88 -9.32
N LEU A 134 -9.81 38.26 -10.28
CA LEU A 134 -8.36 38.25 -10.34
C LEU A 134 -7.97 39.66 -10.79
N ASP A 135 -7.61 40.51 -9.83
CA ASP A 135 -6.82 41.70 -10.16
C ASP A 135 -5.50 41.21 -10.75
N GLU A 136 -5.28 41.58 -12.02
CA GLU A 136 -3.99 41.49 -12.69
C GLU A 136 -3.02 42.41 -11.95
N VAL A 137 -2.33 41.84 -10.96
CA VAL A 137 -1.09 42.42 -10.46
C VAL A 137 -0.02 42.11 -11.50
N GLU A 138 0.35 43.12 -12.27
CA GLU A 138 1.61 43.14 -13.02
C GLU A 138 2.76 43.04 -12.01
N ASP A 139 3.14 41.82 -11.66
CA ASP A 139 4.29 41.53 -10.81
C ASP A 139 5.55 41.46 -11.70
N GLU A 140 6.40 42.46 -11.56
CA GLU A 140 7.67 42.61 -12.25
C GLU A 140 8.60 41.40 -11.98
N SER A 141 8.62 40.45 -12.91
CA SER A 141 9.77 39.69 -13.43
C SER A 141 10.99 39.33 -12.53
N HIS A 142 10.83 39.12 -11.22
CA HIS A 142 11.92 38.62 -10.34
C HIS A 142 12.06 37.07 -10.34
N GLY A 143 11.37 36.38 -11.25
CA GLY A 143 11.19 34.94 -11.25
C GLY A 143 12.23 34.11 -12.02
N THR A 144 13.53 34.40 -11.95
CA THR A 144 14.55 33.50 -12.57
C THR A 144 15.83 33.25 -11.76
N THR A 145 16.01 33.85 -10.57
CA THR A 145 17.29 33.75 -9.84
C THR A 145 17.28 32.86 -8.59
N LEU A 146 16.15 32.24 -8.23
CA LEU A 146 16.06 31.39 -7.02
C LEU A 146 16.61 29.96 -7.19
N ALA A 147 16.91 29.51 -8.41
CA ALA A 147 17.53 28.21 -8.64
C ALA A 147 19.06 28.20 -8.40
N LYS A 148 19.68 29.37 -8.18
CA LYS A 148 21.13 29.46 -7.96
C LYS A 148 21.44 29.34 -6.47
N LYS A 149 22.08 28.22 -6.11
CA LYS A 149 22.67 27.89 -4.80
C LYS A 149 21.66 27.39 -3.73
N VAL A 150 20.99 26.27 -4.01
CA VAL A 150 20.83 25.26 -2.95
C VAL A 150 22.25 24.77 -2.66
N ARG A 151 22.95 25.43 -1.74
CA ARG A 151 24.17 24.84 -1.17
C ARG A 151 23.66 23.63 -0.39
N HIS A 152 23.93 22.45 -0.92
CA HIS A 152 24.06 21.29 -0.06
C HIS A 152 25.23 21.63 0.86
N ASP A 153 24.95 22.23 2.02
CA ASP A 153 25.88 22.12 3.14
C ASP A 153 26.18 20.62 3.27
N ASP A 154 27.43 20.25 3.51
CA ASP A 154 27.84 18.88 3.83
C ASP A 154 27.20 18.36 5.15
N GLY A 155 26.16 19.04 5.63
CA GLY A 155 25.30 18.67 6.73
C GLY A 155 24.59 17.36 6.44
N LYS A 156 24.66 16.48 7.45
CA LYS A 156 23.95 15.20 7.47
C LYS A 156 22.48 15.41 7.06
N ALA A 157 22.01 14.60 6.11
CA ALA A 157 20.61 14.59 5.70
C ALA A 157 19.70 14.49 6.94
N PRO A 158 18.56 15.21 6.97
CA PRO A 158 17.66 15.17 8.11
C PRO A 158 17.18 13.73 8.34
N THR A 159 17.39 13.24 9.56
CA THR A 159 16.97 11.90 10.00
C THR A 159 15.63 11.91 10.73
N THR A 160 14.95 13.07 10.78
CA THR A 160 13.66 13.27 11.45
C THR A 160 12.68 14.00 10.53
N LEU A 161 11.39 13.73 10.69
CA LEU A 161 10.34 14.39 9.89
C LEU A 161 10.28 15.91 10.15
N LEU A 162 10.57 16.36 11.37
CA LEU A 162 10.69 17.78 11.69
C LEU A 162 11.83 18.44 10.89
N GLY A 163 12.99 17.78 10.84
CA GLY A 163 14.13 18.26 10.06
C GLY A 163 13.81 18.40 8.58
N ILE A 164 13.02 17.47 8.02
CA ILE A 164 12.53 17.57 6.64
C ILE A 164 11.62 18.80 6.46
N TYR A 165 10.64 19.02 7.34
CA TYR A 165 9.74 20.18 7.23
C TYR A 165 10.48 21.51 7.37
N GLN A 166 11.47 21.60 8.26
CA GLN A 166 12.34 22.76 8.36
C GLN A 166 13.13 22.99 7.07
N GLU A 167 13.62 21.92 6.44
CA GLU A 167 14.32 22.02 5.16
C GLU A 167 13.40 22.46 4.02
N LEU A 168 12.17 21.93 3.96
CA LEU A 168 11.16 22.41 3.00
C LEU A 168 10.90 23.92 3.16
N CYS A 169 10.81 24.40 4.40
CA CYS A 169 10.69 25.83 4.68
C CYS A 169 11.91 26.62 4.15
N ARG A 170 13.15 26.15 4.38
CA ARG A 170 14.39 26.77 3.86
C ARG A 170 14.45 26.79 2.33
N MET A 171 13.93 25.75 1.68
CA MET A 171 13.78 25.65 0.22
C MET A 171 12.69 26.58 -0.34
N GLY A 172 11.99 27.36 0.50
CA GLY A 172 10.88 28.23 0.11
C GLY A 172 9.57 27.49 -0.14
N LEU A 173 9.53 26.17 0.05
CA LEU A 173 8.33 25.34 -0.08
C LEU A 173 7.54 25.44 1.21
N ARG A 174 6.76 26.51 1.39
CA ARG A 174 6.08 26.80 2.68
C ARG A 174 4.79 26.01 2.92
N SER A 175 4.19 25.40 1.90
CA SER A 175 2.92 24.67 2.05
C SER A 175 2.93 23.32 1.32
N PRO A 176 2.10 22.34 1.72
CA PRO A 176 2.03 21.03 1.05
C PRO A 176 1.82 21.11 -0.47
N GLY A 177 0.99 22.04 -0.93
CA GLY A 177 0.71 22.25 -2.35
C GLY A 177 1.87 22.86 -3.14
N ALA A 178 2.80 23.56 -2.48
CA ALA A 178 3.95 24.17 -3.16
C ALA A 178 4.87 23.11 -3.79
N ILE A 179 5.01 21.94 -3.15
CA ILE A 179 5.83 20.84 -3.66
C ILE A 179 5.30 20.34 -5.01
N ARG A 180 3.98 20.27 -5.17
CA ARG A 180 3.34 19.81 -6.41
C ARG A 180 3.71 20.67 -7.61
N LEU A 181 3.90 21.97 -7.38
CA LEU A 181 4.14 23.00 -8.39
C LEU A 181 5.63 23.31 -8.58
N ALA A 182 6.49 22.81 -7.70
CA ALA A 182 7.93 22.99 -7.76
C ALA A 182 8.54 22.39 -9.04
N ALA A 183 9.71 22.89 -9.45
CA ALA A 183 10.51 22.31 -10.53
C ALA A 183 10.91 20.85 -10.20
N PRO A 184 11.08 19.97 -11.21
CA PRO A 184 11.44 18.56 -10.99
C PRO A 184 12.64 18.36 -10.09
N GLU A 185 13.70 19.14 -10.27
CA GLU A 185 14.95 18.99 -9.53
C GLU A 185 14.69 19.22 -8.03
N LEU A 186 13.80 20.16 -7.71
CA LEU A 186 13.37 20.44 -6.35
C LEU A 186 12.47 19.33 -5.82
N ARG A 187 11.54 18.79 -6.62
CA ARG A 187 10.70 17.64 -6.23
C ARG A 187 11.53 16.40 -5.97
N ASP A 188 12.50 16.10 -6.82
CA ASP A 188 13.46 15.00 -6.66
C ASP A 188 14.29 15.19 -5.37
N ALA A 189 14.68 16.43 -5.05
CA ALA A 189 15.36 16.74 -3.79
C ALA A 189 14.45 16.48 -2.58
N VAL A 190 13.18 16.89 -2.63
CA VAL A 190 12.19 16.58 -1.58
C VAL A 190 12.06 15.07 -1.39
N VAL A 191 11.95 14.29 -2.46
CA VAL A 191 11.91 12.82 -2.39
C VAL A 191 13.13 12.27 -1.65
N ARG A 192 14.34 12.76 -1.96
CA ARG A 192 15.56 12.34 -1.27
C ARG A 192 15.58 12.68 0.22
N LEU A 193 14.96 13.80 0.63
CA LEU A 193 14.87 14.16 2.06
C LEU A 193 14.10 13.11 2.88
N TYR A 194 13.06 12.51 2.31
CA TYR A 194 12.25 11.49 2.98
C TYR A 194 12.93 10.12 3.01
N GLN A 195 13.86 9.85 2.10
CA GLN A 195 14.48 8.53 1.91
C GLN A 195 14.94 7.86 3.22
N PRO A 196 15.69 8.51 4.12
CA PRO A 196 16.17 7.85 5.34
C PRO A 196 15.04 7.40 6.26
N LEU A 197 13.89 8.09 6.24
CA LEU A 197 12.74 7.76 7.06
C LEU A 197 11.93 6.58 6.52
N VAL A 198 11.87 6.44 5.19
CA VAL A 198 11.07 5.44 4.49
C VAL A 198 11.84 4.15 4.20
N GLU A 199 13.17 4.18 4.34
CA GLU A 199 14.05 3.01 4.28
C GLU A 199 14.41 2.46 5.67
N ARG A 200 13.75 2.94 6.74
CA ARG A 200 14.02 2.48 8.11
C ARG A 200 13.77 0.99 8.25
N GLN A 201 14.64 0.33 9.01
CA GLN A 201 14.41 -1.06 9.40
C GLN A 201 13.17 -1.14 10.29
N PRO A 202 12.37 -2.22 10.17
CA PRO A 202 11.25 -2.43 11.07
C PRO A 202 11.72 -2.50 12.54
N PRO A 203 10.91 -2.01 13.49
CA PRO A 203 11.29 -1.86 14.89
C PRO A 203 11.53 -3.17 15.64
N ALA A 204 11.09 -4.31 15.09
CA ALA A 204 11.26 -5.63 15.69
C ALA A 204 11.53 -6.65 14.58
N ALA A 205 12.29 -7.72 14.87
CA ALA A 205 12.56 -8.80 13.93
C ALA A 205 11.27 -9.57 13.53
N PHE A 206 11.30 -10.24 12.37
CA PHE A 206 10.23 -11.16 12.00
C PHE A 206 10.55 -12.55 12.53
N HIS A 207 9.52 -13.24 13.04
CA HIS A 207 9.61 -14.54 13.70
C HIS A 207 8.79 -15.59 12.91
N PRO A 208 9.38 -16.26 11.91
CA PRO A 208 8.67 -17.21 11.04
C PRO A 208 7.94 -18.32 11.81
N GLU A 209 8.47 -18.71 12.97
CA GLU A 209 7.89 -19.72 13.87
C GLU A 209 6.52 -19.33 14.43
N ARG A 210 6.17 -18.04 14.44
CA ARG A 210 4.86 -17.55 14.88
C ARG A 210 3.83 -17.55 13.75
N MET A 211 4.22 -17.91 12.53
CA MET A 211 3.28 -17.97 11.43
C MET A 211 2.29 -19.11 11.62
N VAL A 212 1.01 -18.80 11.46
CA VAL A 212 -0.05 -19.79 11.46
C VAL A 212 -0.24 -20.29 10.04
N THR A 213 0.04 -21.58 9.81
CA THR A 213 -0.34 -22.22 8.55
C THR A 213 -1.86 -22.23 8.44
N PRO A 214 -2.45 -21.67 7.38
CA PRO A 214 -3.89 -21.72 7.20
C PRO A 214 -4.38 -23.17 7.14
N LYS A 215 -5.56 -23.43 7.71
CA LYS A 215 -6.21 -24.74 7.62
C LYS A 215 -6.35 -25.13 6.15
N SER A 216 -6.18 -26.42 5.86
CA SER A 216 -6.38 -26.97 4.52
C SER A 216 -7.69 -26.44 3.89
N PRO A 217 -7.65 -26.00 2.62
CA PRO A 217 -8.80 -25.37 1.98
C PRO A 217 -9.98 -26.35 1.85
N ASN A 218 -11.19 -25.84 2.09
CA ASN A 218 -12.43 -26.55 1.80
C ASN A 218 -12.87 -26.25 0.36
N CYS A 219 -12.51 -27.13 -0.59
CA CYS A 219 -12.87 -26.96 -2.00
C CYS A 219 -14.39 -26.92 -2.26
N LYS A 220 -15.22 -27.33 -1.29
CA LYS A 220 -16.69 -27.31 -1.35
C LYS A 220 -17.31 -26.07 -0.68
N ASP A 221 -16.51 -25.06 -0.31
CA ASP A 221 -17.03 -23.83 0.29
C ASP A 221 -18.08 -23.17 -0.63
N PRO A 222 -19.34 -22.98 -0.16
CA PRO A 222 -20.40 -22.37 -0.95
C PRO A 222 -20.07 -20.97 -1.48
N ALA A 223 -19.19 -20.22 -0.81
CA ALA A 223 -18.75 -18.91 -1.26
C ALA A 223 -17.93 -19.00 -2.56
N TRP A 224 -17.35 -20.16 -2.87
CA TRP A 224 -16.48 -20.39 -4.03
C TRP A 224 -17.13 -21.22 -5.13
N LYS A 225 -18.41 -21.60 -4.97
CA LYS A 225 -19.12 -22.51 -5.88
C LYS A 225 -19.21 -22.03 -7.32
N HIS A 226 -18.99 -20.76 -7.61
CA HIS A 226 -18.98 -20.21 -8.97
C HIS A 226 -17.61 -20.31 -9.65
N ILE A 227 -16.53 -20.56 -8.90
CA ILE A 227 -15.16 -20.70 -9.42
C ILE A 227 -14.68 -22.15 -9.32
N LEU A 228 -14.93 -22.82 -8.19
CA LEU A 228 -14.41 -24.15 -7.88
C LEU A 228 -15.42 -25.25 -8.17
N ASP A 229 -14.93 -26.45 -8.53
CA ASP A 229 -15.77 -27.61 -8.82
C ASP A 229 -16.01 -28.55 -7.61
N GLY A 230 -15.42 -28.25 -6.46
CA GLY A 230 -15.52 -29.08 -5.25
C GLY A 230 -14.38 -30.09 -5.05
N THR A 231 -13.52 -30.28 -6.05
CA THR A 231 -12.49 -31.32 -6.08
C THR A 231 -11.12 -30.75 -5.73
N ARG A 232 -10.32 -31.48 -4.95
CA ARG A 232 -8.93 -31.15 -4.67
C ARG A 232 -8.03 -31.62 -5.82
N ARG A 233 -6.98 -30.87 -6.12
CA ARG A 233 -5.90 -31.27 -7.02
C ARG A 233 -4.96 -32.24 -6.31
N ALA A 234 -4.40 -33.17 -7.07
CA ALA A 234 -3.33 -34.04 -6.58
C ALA A 234 -2.02 -33.25 -6.36
N VAL A 235 -1.72 -32.33 -7.29
CA VAL A 235 -0.55 -31.45 -7.24
C VAL A 235 -1.02 -29.99 -7.15
N PRO A 236 -0.52 -29.19 -6.20
CA PRO A 236 -0.81 -27.77 -6.15
C PRO A 236 -0.29 -27.05 -7.39
N ARG A 237 -0.99 -26.01 -7.85
CA ARG A 237 -0.44 -25.13 -8.90
C ARG A 237 0.83 -24.45 -8.41
N ALA A 238 1.82 -24.28 -9.29
CA ALA A 238 2.88 -23.29 -9.10
C ALA A 238 2.27 -21.89 -8.97
N LEU A 239 2.93 -21.01 -8.21
CA LEU A 239 2.47 -19.65 -7.98
C LEU A 239 3.43 -18.63 -8.60
N VAL A 240 2.85 -17.63 -9.25
CA VAL A 240 3.55 -16.43 -9.70
C VAL A 240 2.83 -15.23 -9.10
N ASP A 241 3.47 -14.53 -8.18
CA ASP A 241 2.96 -13.28 -7.63
C ASP A 241 3.64 -12.10 -8.31
N VAL A 242 2.86 -11.19 -8.87
CA VAL A 242 3.38 -10.04 -9.59
C VAL A 242 2.83 -8.77 -8.97
N THR A 243 3.74 -7.96 -8.44
CA THR A 243 3.42 -6.68 -7.82
C THR A 243 3.75 -5.52 -8.75
N THR A 244 2.89 -4.51 -8.74
CA THR A 244 3.12 -3.23 -9.39
C THR A 244 3.16 -2.10 -8.37
N GLY A 245 4.00 -1.09 -8.62
CA GLY A 245 4.02 0.14 -7.84
C GLY A 245 4.91 0.12 -6.60
N MET A 246 6.21 -0.15 -6.76
CA MET A 246 7.20 0.07 -5.71
C MET A 246 7.66 1.54 -5.69
N GLY A 247 7.01 2.36 -4.88
CA GLY A 247 7.31 3.75 -4.54
C GLY A 247 8.22 3.93 -3.33
N GLY A 248 8.18 3.05 -2.31
CA GLY A 248 9.02 3.07 -1.08
C GLY A 248 8.21 3.26 0.22
N GLY A 249 8.88 3.30 1.39
CA GLY A 249 8.22 3.57 2.68
C GLY A 249 7.29 2.47 3.15
N PRO A 250 5.99 2.76 3.35
CA PRO A 250 5.04 1.75 3.82
C PRO A 250 4.94 0.60 2.82
N GLU A 251 5.34 0.80 1.56
CA GLU A 251 5.39 -0.21 0.53
C GLU A 251 6.47 -1.28 0.77
N LEU A 252 7.57 -0.97 1.45
CA LEU A 252 8.53 -2.01 1.87
C LEU A 252 7.91 -2.92 2.94
N ASP A 253 7.14 -2.35 3.86
CA ASP A 253 6.39 -3.10 4.86
C ASP A 253 5.27 -3.92 4.20
N LEU A 254 4.53 -3.35 3.24
CA LEU A 254 3.49 -4.04 2.49
C LEU A 254 4.07 -5.18 1.64
N LEU A 255 5.23 -4.98 1.02
CA LEU A 255 5.93 -6.05 0.29
C LEU A 255 6.30 -7.19 1.23
N GLU A 256 6.88 -6.89 2.39
CA GLU A 256 7.22 -7.90 3.37
C GLU A 256 5.99 -8.65 3.87
N LEU A 257 4.92 -7.93 4.24
CA LEU A 257 3.64 -8.50 4.64
C LEU A 257 3.07 -9.43 3.56
N ARG A 258 3.11 -9.00 2.30
CA ARG A 258 2.64 -9.77 1.16
C ARG A 258 3.45 -11.04 0.94
N LEU A 259 4.78 -10.96 0.97
CA LEU A 259 5.66 -12.11 0.80
C LEU A 259 5.46 -13.13 1.93
N TRP A 260 5.32 -12.68 3.17
CA TRP A 260 5.03 -13.58 4.29
C TRP A 260 3.62 -14.19 4.23
N GLU A 261 2.61 -13.42 3.79
CA GLU A 261 1.26 -13.93 3.60
C GLU A 261 1.21 -15.01 2.50
N ILE A 262 1.91 -14.79 1.40
CA ILE A 262 2.05 -15.78 0.33
C ILE A 262 2.83 -17.00 0.82
N ASN A 263 3.92 -16.80 1.56
CA ASN A 263 4.70 -17.91 2.14
C ASN A 263 3.87 -18.74 3.12
N ALA A 264 3.02 -18.09 3.94
CA ALA A 264 2.08 -18.78 4.82
C ALA A 264 1.08 -19.65 4.04
N SER A 265 0.69 -19.23 2.83
CA SER A 265 -0.19 -20.01 1.97
C SER A 265 0.43 -21.35 1.52
N LEU A 266 1.76 -21.48 1.55
CA LEU A 266 2.46 -22.70 1.12
C LEU A 266 2.26 -23.85 2.10
N GLY A 267 2.29 -23.56 3.41
CA GLY A 267 2.23 -24.56 4.48
C GLY A 267 3.19 -25.74 4.28
N ASP A 268 2.86 -26.89 4.87
CA ASP A 268 3.62 -28.15 4.70
C ASP A 268 3.21 -28.93 3.44
N GLN A 269 2.71 -28.24 2.41
CA GLN A 269 2.21 -28.92 1.21
C GLN A 269 3.37 -29.45 0.35
N PRO A 270 3.14 -30.52 -0.42
CA PRO A 270 4.09 -30.98 -1.44
C PRO A 270 4.44 -29.80 -2.35
N LYS A 271 5.73 -29.50 -2.47
CA LYS A 271 6.18 -28.40 -3.33
C LYS A 271 5.90 -28.76 -4.79
N PRO A 272 5.37 -27.82 -5.60
CA PRO A 272 5.26 -28.02 -7.04
C PRO A 272 6.65 -28.29 -7.63
N ALA A 273 6.69 -28.94 -8.80
CA ALA A 273 7.95 -29.23 -9.50
C ALA A 273 8.78 -27.97 -9.79
N ILE A 274 8.09 -26.83 -9.99
CA ILE A 274 8.70 -25.51 -10.19
C ILE A 274 8.45 -24.67 -8.94
N LYS A 275 9.51 -24.03 -8.43
CA LYS A 275 9.43 -23.12 -7.29
C LYS A 275 8.52 -21.92 -7.63
N ASP A 276 7.80 -21.45 -6.63
CA ASP A 276 7.01 -20.23 -6.73
C ASP A 276 7.91 -19.03 -7.06
N VAL A 277 7.36 -18.05 -7.76
CA VAL A 277 8.08 -16.87 -8.28
C VAL A 277 7.43 -15.59 -7.76
N TYR A 278 8.24 -14.69 -7.21
CA TYR A 278 7.82 -13.36 -6.76
C TYR A 278 8.39 -12.29 -7.67
N VAL A 279 7.56 -11.68 -8.50
CA VAL A 279 7.96 -10.62 -9.40
C VAL A 279 7.80 -9.28 -8.70
N ILE A 280 8.95 -8.65 -8.44
CA ILE A 280 9.02 -7.32 -7.85
C ILE A 280 9.43 -6.36 -8.97
N SER A 281 8.51 -5.49 -9.37
CA SER A 281 8.79 -4.46 -10.38
C SER A 281 9.15 -3.13 -9.72
N GLU A 282 10.22 -2.51 -10.21
CA GLU A 282 10.74 -1.27 -9.65
C GLU A 282 11.20 -0.31 -10.76
N SER A 283 11.11 0.99 -10.49
CA SER A 283 11.51 2.07 -11.39
C SER A 283 12.26 3.15 -10.60
N ALA A 284 13.23 3.80 -11.24
CA ALA A 284 13.90 5.00 -10.71
C ALA A 284 12.98 6.25 -10.73
N TYR A 285 11.73 6.10 -11.17
CA TYR A 285 10.75 7.15 -11.28
C TYR A 285 9.41 6.76 -10.64
N GLY A 286 8.74 7.71 -10.00
CA GLY A 286 7.35 7.57 -9.60
C GLY A 286 6.37 7.78 -10.77
N LEU A 287 5.07 7.58 -10.53
CA LEU A 287 3.99 7.83 -11.52
C LEU A 287 3.72 9.33 -11.79
N ARG A 288 4.65 10.20 -11.37
CA ARG A 288 4.73 11.62 -11.74
C ARG A 288 5.95 11.95 -12.59
N GLY A 289 6.84 10.98 -12.81
CA GLY A 289 8.15 11.19 -13.41
C GLY A 289 9.17 11.86 -12.48
N ASP A 290 8.86 11.99 -11.20
CA ASP A 290 9.80 12.42 -10.16
C ASP A 290 10.77 11.28 -9.86
N GLN A 291 12.07 11.57 -9.79
CA GLN A 291 13.11 10.58 -9.52
C GLN A 291 13.03 10.10 -8.08
N LYS A 292 13.26 8.81 -7.90
CA LYS A 292 13.30 8.17 -6.59
C LYS A 292 14.35 7.07 -6.55
N PRO A 293 14.85 6.71 -5.35
CA PRO A 293 15.71 5.55 -5.19
C PRO A 293 15.00 4.24 -5.57
N LEU A 294 15.81 3.25 -5.93
CA LEU A 294 15.39 1.86 -6.05
C LEU A 294 15.38 1.22 -4.65
N HIS A 295 14.34 1.52 -3.85
CA HIS A 295 14.19 1.07 -2.47
C HIS A 295 14.34 -0.44 -2.27
N PHE A 296 13.69 -1.26 -3.09
CA PHE A 296 13.84 -2.72 -2.98
C PHE A 296 15.30 -3.13 -3.22
N SER A 297 15.92 -2.59 -4.26
CA SER A 297 17.34 -2.85 -4.59
C SER A 297 18.28 -2.49 -3.43
N ARG A 298 18.02 -1.38 -2.74
CA ARG A 298 18.80 -0.90 -1.60
C ARG A 298 18.53 -1.67 -0.31
N GLN A 299 17.34 -2.28 -0.20
CA GLN A 299 16.87 -2.99 0.99
C GLN A 299 16.79 -4.51 0.77
N ARG A 300 17.51 -5.07 -0.20
CA ARG A 300 17.45 -6.52 -0.52
C ARG A 300 17.74 -7.42 0.66
N GLU A 301 18.63 -7.02 1.57
CA GLU A 301 18.96 -7.82 2.76
C GLU A 301 17.73 -8.05 3.66
N ARG A 302 16.80 -7.09 3.73
CA ARG A 302 15.53 -7.25 4.44
C ARG A 302 14.70 -8.43 3.92
N PHE A 303 14.87 -8.77 2.64
CA PHE A 303 14.09 -9.81 1.94
C PHE A 303 14.92 -11.07 1.65
N LYS A 304 16.07 -11.25 2.31
CA LYS A 304 17.02 -12.35 2.04
C LYS A 304 16.39 -13.73 1.92
N SER A 305 15.44 -14.05 2.80
CA SER A 305 14.72 -15.33 2.81
C SER A 305 13.92 -15.62 1.52
N PHE A 306 13.53 -14.57 0.79
CA PHE A 306 12.73 -14.65 -0.42
C PHE A 306 13.55 -14.47 -1.71
N LEU A 307 14.76 -13.89 -1.62
CA LEU A 307 15.59 -13.56 -2.79
C LEU A 307 15.77 -14.72 -3.80
N PRO A 308 15.91 -16.00 -3.40
CA PRO A 308 16.01 -17.10 -4.36
C PRO A 308 14.77 -17.31 -5.25
N GLN A 309 13.63 -16.74 -4.89
CA GLN A 309 12.36 -16.82 -5.62
C GLN A 309 11.98 -15.49 -6.29
N VAL A 310 12.73 -14.41 -6.02
CA VAL A 310 12.43 -13.08 -6.54
C VAL A 310 12.95 -12.93 -7.96
N GLU A 311 12.06 -12.57 -8.87
CA GLU A 311 12.39 -11.99 -10.18
C GLU A 311 12.26 -10.46 -10.05
N HIS A 312 13.40 -9.77 -10.04
CA HIS A 312 13.43 -8.31 -9.92
C HIS A 312 13.49 -7.66 -11.31
N ILE A 313 12.44 -6.94 -11.66
CA ILE A 313 12.28 -6.30 -12.98
C ILE A 313 12.44 -4.80 -12.85
N LEU A 314 13.53 -4.28 -13.41
CA LEU A 314 13.76 -2.84 -13.56
C LEU A 314 13.01 -2.31 -14.79
N LEU A 315 12.04 -1.45 -14.55
CA LEU A 315 11.18 -0.86 -15.57
C LEU A 315 11.90 0.16 -16.44
N ASP A 316 13.01 0.72 -15.95
CA ASP A 316 13.81 1.71 -16.69
C ASP A 316 14.43 1.12 -17.97
N ASN A 317 14.57 -0.20 -18.04
CA ASN A 317 15.02 -0.94 -19.23
C ASN A 317 13.91 -1.09 -20.29
N CYS A 318 12.69 -0.64 -20.00
CA CYS A 318 11.55 -0.76 -20.88
C CYS A 318 11.34 0.51 -21.70
N THR A 319 11.77 0.51 -22.96
CA THR A 319 11.76 1.70 -23.83
C THR A 319 10.42 2.44 -23.85
N LYS A 320 9.29 1.72 -23.94
CA LYS A 320 7.94 2.33 -23.94
C LYS A 320 7.62 3.01 -22.61
N TYR A 321 7.97 2.38 -21.48
CA TYR A 321 7.76 2.95 -20.15
C TYR A 321 8.65 4.18 -19.92
N SER A 322 9.95 4.06 -20.19
CA SER A 322 10.92 5.15 -20.04
C SER A 322 10.56 6.37 -20.89
N SER A 323 10.02 6.14 -22.10
CA SER A 323 9.48 7.19 -22.97
C SER A 323 8.23 7.86 -22.38
N ALA A 324 7.30 7.06 -21.84
CA ALA A 324 6.07 7.57 -21.21
C ALA A 324 6.38 8.41 -19.96
N ILE A 325 7.31 7.94 -19.11
CA ILE A 325 7.78 8.68 -17.93
C ILE A 325 8.49 9.98 -18.33
N SER A 326 9.36 9.93 -19.33
CA SER A 326 10.03 11.13 -19.84
C SER A 326 9.04 12.17 -20.36
N LYS A 327 8.00 11.72 -21.08
CA LYS A 327 6.90 12.58 -21.53
C LYS A 327 6.15 13.19 -20.36
N MET A 328 5.78 12.38 -19.37
CA MET A 328 5.06 12.82 -18.17
C MET A 328 5.84 13.85 -17.35
N ARG A 329 7.16 13.63 -17.19
CA ARG A 329 8.05 14.58 -16.49
C ARG A 329 8.04 15.94 -17.21
N ARG A 330 8.15 15.95 -18.54
CA ARG A 330 8.07 17.19 -19.35
C ARG A 330 6.71 17.88 -19.25
N GLU A 331 5.62 17.13 -19.23
CA GLU A 331 4.27 17.68 -19.15
C GLU A 331 3.94 18.26 -17.77
N THR A 332 4.36 17.59 -16.71
CA THR A 332 4.19 18.05 -15.32
C THR A 332 4.85 19.42 -15.13
N ASN A 333 5.96 19.69 -15.81
CA ASN A 333 6.65 20.99 -15.76
C ASN A 333 5.89 22.12 -16.43
N LYS A 334 4.98 21.79 -17.35
CA LYS A 334 4.16 22.78 -18.05
C LYS A 334 2.85 23.09 -17.31
N GLY A 335 2.68 22.60 -16.07
CA GLY A 335 1.46 22.79 -15.29
C GLY A 335 0.19 22.17 -15.89
N LYS A 336 0.32 21.30 -16.92
CA LYS A 336 -0.84 20.72 -17.62
C LYS A 336 -1.61 19.77 -16.71
N LYS A 337 -2.96 19.82 -16.77
CA LYS A 337 -3.83 18.90 -16.02
C LYS A 337 -3.57 17.45 -16.45
N LYS A 338 -3.41 16.59 -15.45
CA LYS A 338 -2.72 15.28 -15.50
C LYS A 338 -3.55 14.08 -16.00
N GLY A 339 -4.85 14.25 -16.25
CA GLY A 339 -5.79 13.12 -16.26
C GLY A 339 -5.45 11.99 -17.22
N GLY A 340 -5.03 12.31 -18.45
CA GLY A 340 -4.84 11.29 -19.49
C GLY A 340 -3.51 10.52 -19.42
N THR A 341 -2.39 11.18 -19.09
CA THR A 341 -1.06 10.57 -19.29
C THR A 341 -0.62 9.66 -18.13
N MET A 342 -1.15 9.84 -16.93
CA MET A 342 -0.82 9.01 -15.76
C MET A 342 -1.23 7.54 -15.95
N PHE A 343 -2.51 7.30 -16.27
CA PHE A 343 -3.04 5.94 -16.45
C PHE A 343 -2.38 5.21 -17.63
N SER A 344 -1.90 5.96 -18.62
CA SER A 344 -1.13 5.40 -19.74
C SER A 344 0.22 4.84 -19.27
N ALA A 345 0.96 5.55 -18.42
CA ALA A 345 2.26 5.08 -17.91
C ALA A 345 2.10 3.87 -16.99
N GLU A 346 1.07 3.87 -16.14
CA GLU A 346 0.75 2.72 -15.29
C GLU A 346 0.38 1.48 -16.14
N SER A 347 -0.45 1.66 -17.17
CA SER A 347 -0.80 0.58 -18.09
C SER A 347 0.43 0.04 -18.84
N ILE A 348 1.32 0.93 -19.31
CA ILE A 348 2.57 0.55 -19.98
C ILE A 348 3.50 -0.20 -19.01
N GLN A 349 3.61 0.25 -17.76
CA GLN A 349 4.34 -0.46 -16.71
C GLN A 349 3.80 -1.88 -16.54
N ARG A 350 2.49 -2.02 -16.33
CA ARG A 350 1.81 -3.32 -16.15
C ARG A 350 2.11 -4.27 -17.33
N ILE A 351 1.98 -3.79 -18.57
CA ILE A 351 2.30 -4.56 -19.78
C ILE A 351 3.78 -4.96 -19.80
N CYS A 352 4.68 -4.05 -19.44
CA CYS A 352 6.11 -4.31 -19.51
C CYS A 352 6.57 -5.38 -18.51
N VAL A 353 6.05 -5.35 -17.28
CA VAL A 353 6.31 -6.38 -16.26
C VAL A 353 5.89 -7.76 -16.79
N LEU A 354 4.66 -7.86 -17.31
CA LEU A 354 4.11 -9.12 -17.79
C LEU A 354 4.86 -9.65 -19.02
N LYS A 355 5.23 -8.77 -19.97
CA LYS A 355 6.03 -9.13 -21.14
C LYS A 355 7.40 -9.67 -20.73
N THR A 356 8.08 -8.96 -19.82
CA THR A 356 9.41 -9.34 -19.33
C THR A 356 9.36 -10.65 -18.56
N LEU A 357 8.34 -10.87 -17.73
CA LEU A 357 8.12 -12.13 -17.02
C LEU A 357 7.99 -13.31 -17.99
N ILE A 358 7.15 -13.19 -19.03
CA ILE A 358 6.96 -14.26 -20.03
C ILE A 358 8.28 -14.59 -20.73
N GLN A 359 9.07 -13.57 -21.06
CA GLN A 359 10.35 -13.72 -21.74
C GLN A 359 11.43 -14.34 -20.86
N ARG A 360 11.55 -13.90 -19.60
CA ARG A 360 12.62 -14.36 -18.69
C ARG A 360 12.33 -15.69 -18.03
N ARG A 361 11.05 -16.06 -17.89
CA ARG A 361 10.61 -17.26 -17.18
C ARG A 361 9.73 -18.17 -18.06
N PRO A 362 10.24 -18.61 -19.24
CA PRO A 362 9.47 -19.46 -20.15
C PRO A 362 9.14 -20.84 -19.55
N GLU A 363 9.92 -21.29 -18.57
CA GLU A 363 9.78 -22.59 -17.92
C GLU A 363 8.53 -22.69 -17.01
N ILE A 364 7.92 -21.57 -16.62
CA ILE A 364 6.71 -21.58 -15.77
C ILE A 364 5.57 -22.28 -16.52
N PRO A 365 4.85 -23.24 -15.91
CA PRO A 365 3.84 -24.02 -16.62
C PRO A 365 2.58 -23.18 -16.88
N ASP A 366 1.86 -23.51 -17.95
CA ASP A 366 0.65 -22.78 -18.35
C ASP A 366 -0.46 -22.79 -17.29
N ASP A 367 -0.52 -23.82 -16.44
CA ASP A 367 -1.52 -23.92 -15.38
C ASP A 367 -1.12 -23.23 -14.07
N ALA A 368 0.07 -22.63 -14.00
CA ALA A 368 0.52 -21.85 -12.85
C ALA A 368 -0.47 -20.71 -12.54
N LEU A 369 -0.75 -20.51 -11.26
CA LEU A 369 -1.60 -19.42 -10.78
C LEU A 369 -0.79 -18.12 -10.81
N LEU A 370 -1.25 -17.14 -11.59
CA LEU A 370 -0.74 -15.78 -11.59
C LEU A 370 -1.62 -14.90 -10.69
N ILE A 371 -1.01 -14.21 -9.74
CA ILE A 371 -1.60 -13.10 -9.00
C ILE A 371 -1.00 -11.81 -9.55
N PHE A 372 -1.83 -10.85 -9.94
CA PHE A 372 -1.38 -9.55 -10.41
C PHE A 372 -2.20 -8.45 -9.73
N SER A 373 -1.59 -7.71 -8.83
CA SER A 373 -2.25 -6.65 -8.06
C SER A 373 -1.25 -5.59 -7.59
N ASP A 374 -1.76 -4.44 -7.18
CA ASP A 374 -0.93 -3.39 -6.60
C ASP A 374 -0.38 -3.84 -5.25
N LEU A 375 0.68 -3.19 -4.78
CA LEU A 375 1.38 -3.62 -3.58
C LEU A 375 0.54 -3.47 -2.30
N ASP A 376 -0.37 -2.50 -2.26
CA ASP A 376 -1.31 -2.32 -1.16
C ASP A 376 -2.53 -3.26 -1.22
N GLU A 377 -2.61 -4.13 -2.23
CA GLU A 377 -3.64 -5.15 -2.41
C GLU A 377 -3.10 -6.53 -2.00
N VAL A 378 -2.95 -6.73 -0.69
CA VAL A 378 -2.37 -7.96 -0.15
C VAL A 378 -3.37 -9.12 -0.29
N PRO A 379 -3.07 -10.15 -1.10
CA PRO A 379 -3.95 -11.30 -1.27
C PRO A 379 -3.99 -12.15 0.01
N SER A 380 -5.15 -12.72 0.32
CA SER A 380 -5.30 -13.62 1.47
C SER A 380 -4.68 -14.98 1.19
N ALA A 381 -3.90 -15.51 2.14
CA ALA A 381 -3.35 -16.85 2.07
C ALA A 381 -4.42 -17.92 1.82
N GLN A 382 -5.63 -17.75 2.37
CA GLN A 382 -6.76 -18.65 2.15
C GLN A 382 -7.21 -18.65 0.69
N ALA A 383 -7.33 -17.47 0.06
CA ALA A 383 -7.74 -17.37 -1.35
C ALA A 383 -6.70 -18.02 -2.28
N ILE A 384 -5.42 -17.80 -1.98
CA ILE A 384 -4.31 -18.43 -2.71
C ILE A 384 -4.39 -19.95 -2.58
N GLN A 385 -4.53 -20.49 -1.36
CA GLN A 385 -4.66 -21.94 -1.14
C GLN A 385 -5.85 -22.54 -1.87
N MET A 386 -7.02 -21.89 -1.83
CA MET A 386 -8.22 -22.34 -2.53
C MET A 386 -7.96 -22.47 -4.04
N LEU A 387 -7.35 -21.47 -4.67
CA LEU A 387 -7.08 -21.48 -6.11
C LEU A 387 -5.92 -22.40 -6.52
N ARG A 388 -4.96 -22.64 -5.62
CA ARG A 388 -3.82 -23.53 -5.87
C ARG A 388 -4.16 -25.01 -5.69
N LEU A 389 -4.96 -25.34 -4.68
CA LEU A 389 -5.22 -26.72 -4.26
C LEU A 389 -6.56 -27.25 -4.75
N CYS A 390 -7.51 -26.41 -5.15
CA CYS A 390 -8.80 -26.87 -5.66
C CYS A 390 -8.87 -26.76 -7.19
N LYS A 391 -9.63 -27.67 -7.81
CA LYS A 391 -9.91 -27.62 -9.24
C LYS A 391 -10.95 -26.53 -9.51
N THR A 392 -10.68 -25.77 -10.57
CA THR A 392 -11.58 -24.72 -11.08
C THR A 392 -12.56 -25.34 -12.06
N LYS A 393 -13.79 -24.84 -12.10
CA LYS A 393 -14.78 -25.23 -13.11
C LYS A 393 -14.26 -24.96 -14.53
N SER A 394 -14.74 -25.73 -15.51
CA SER A 394 -14.45 -25.49 -16.92
C SER A 394 -14.81 -24.07 -17.36
N SER A 395 -15.95 -23.54 -16.89
CA SER A 395 -16.39 -22.16 -17.14
C SER A 395 -15.50 -21.09 -16.52
N ALA A 396 -14.62 -21.45 -15.59
CA ALA A 396 -13.74 -20.54 -14.87
C ALA A 396 -12.25 -20.75 -15.19
N LYS A 397 -11.86 -21.82 -15.88
CA LYS A 397 -10.52 -22.48 -15.83
C LYS A 397 -9.28 -21.57 -15.85
N ASP A 398 -9.32 -20.46 -16.58
CA ASP A 398 -8.16 -19.64 -16.92
C ASP A 398 -8.22 -18.18 -16.40
N GLY A 399 -9.32 -17.77 -15.77
CA GLY A 399 -9.52 -16.36 -15.43
C GLY A 399 -9.78 -15.47 -16.66
N PRO A 400 -9.65 -14.13 -16.52
CA PRO A 400 -9.23 -13.43 -15.31
C PRO A 400 -10.36 -13.37 -14.27
N TRP A 401 -10.00 -13.60 -13.00
CA TRP A 401 -10.90 -13.46 -11.85
C TRP A 401 -10.51 -12.22 -11.04
N ILE A 402 -11.44 -11.29 -10.85
CA ILE A 402 -11.21 -10.02 -10.13
C ILE A 402 -11.12 -10.30 -8.64
N GLN A 403 -10.13 -9.69 -7.98
CA GLN A 403 -9.97 -9.79 -6.54
C GLN A 403 -10.94 -8.81 -5.84
N ALA A 404 -11.71 -9.30 -4.86
CA ALA A 404 -12.52 -8.45 -4.00
C ALA A 404 -11.84 -8.30 -2.63
N HIS A 405 -11.21 -7.16 -2.41
CA HIS A 405 -10.46 -6.82 -1.20
C HIS A 405 -11.32 -6.10 -0.17
N TYR A 406 -11.04 -6.35 1.11
CA TYR A 406 -11.56 -5.54 2.21
C TYR A 406 -10.71 -4.27 2.38
N PRO A 407 -11.27 -3.07 2.18
CA PRO A 407 -10.49 -1.85 2.34
C PRO A 407 -10.27 -1.51 3.82
N LEU A 408 -8.99 -1.37 4.17
CA LEU A 408 -8.47 -0.93 5.47
C LEU A 408 -7.63 0.33 5.24
N PRO A 409 -8.27 1.49 5.05
CA PRO A 409 -7.61 2.66 4.48
C PRO A 409 -6.54 3.29 5.38
N TYR A 410 -6.44 2.93 6.66
CA TYR A 410 -5.57 3.62 7.63
C TYR A 410 -4.80 2.66 8.54
N ASN A 411 -5.43 2.21 9.62
CA ASN A 411 -4.89 1.24 10.56
C ASN A 411 -6.01 0.31 11.01
N LEU A 412 -5.66 -0.76 11.71
CA LEU A 412 -6.57 -1.82 12.12
C LEU A 412 -7.67 -1.35 13.10
N ARG A 413 -7.60 -0.12 13.61
CA ARG A 413 -8.63 0.49 14.48
C ARG A 413 -9.87 0.95 13.72
N VAL A 414 -9.80 1.02 12.38
CA VAL A 414 -10.99 1.13 11.53
C VAL A 414 -11.88 -0.11 11.64
N GLY A 415 -11.25 -1.27 11.87
CA GLY A 415 -11.91 -2.58 11.95
C GLY A 415 -12.57 -3.03 10.66
N CYS A 416 -13.23 -4.19 10.74
CA CYS A 416 -14.07 -4.68 9.67
C CYS A 416 -15.52 -4.44 9.97
N LYS A 417 -16.05 -3.40 9.34
CA LYS A 417 -17.49 -3.26 9.21
C LYS A 417 -17.98 -4.37 8.27
N ALA A 418 -19.13 -4.96 8.56
CA ALA A 418 -19.83 -5.83 7.62
C ALA A 418 -20.13 -5.00 6.37
N ARG A 419 -19.28 -5.15 5.35
CA ARG A 419 -19.29 -4.29 4.18
C ARG A 419 -20.29 -4.82 3.18
N LYS A 420 -21.13 -3.93 2.65
CA LYS A 420 -21.94 -4.25 1.47
C LYS A 420 -21.00 -4.57 0.30
N LYS A 421 -21.44 -5.36 -0.67
CA LYS A 421 -20.64 -5.64 -1.88
C LYS A 421 -20.13 -4.36 -2.56
N THR A 422 -20.89 -3.27 -2.49
CA THR A 422 -20.55 -1.95 -3.03
C THR A 422 -19.39 -1.25 -2.31
N GLU A 423 -18.97 -1.75 -1.15
CA GLU A 423 -17.91 -1.16 -0.32
C GLU A 423 -16.61 -1.99 -0.34
N LEU A 424 -16.55 -3.04 -1.15
CA LEU A 424 -15.33 -3.80 -1.42
C LEU A 424 -14.49 -3.09 -2.49
N HIS A 425 -13.18 -3.27 -2.41
CA HIS A 425 -12.23 -2.77 -3.40
C HIS A 425 -11.98 -3.85 -4.46
N TYR A 426 -12.36 -3.57 -5.71
CA TYR A 426 -12.32 -4.52 -6.82
C TYR A 426 -11.17 -4.19 -7.78
N GLN A 427 -9.96 -4.53 -7.35
CA GLN A 427 -8.74 -4.34 -8.12
C GLN A 427 -7.84 -5.55 -7.90
N GLY A 428 -6.87 -5.75 -8.79
CA GLY A 428 -6.10 -6.97 -8.83
C GLY A 428 -6.85 -8.14 -9.49
N VAL A 429 -6.09 -9.11 -9.98
CA VAL A 429 -6.59 -10.25 -10.75
C VAL A 429 -5.84 -11.53 -10.42
N PHE A 430 -6.57 -12.63 -10.40
CA PHE A 430 -6.04 -13.99 -10.48
C PHE A 430 -6.26 -14.54 -11.89
N THR A 431 -5.26 -15.19 -12.46
CA THR A 431 -5.37 -15.86 -13.78
C THR A 431 -4.36 -17.00 -13.89
N THR A 432 -4.22 -17.60 -15.06
CA THR A 432 -3.18 -18.61 -15.33
C THR A 432 -2.09 -18.04 -16.22
N MET A 433 -0.88 -18.57 -16.15
CA MET A 433 0.20 -18.17 -17.06
C MET A 433 -0.15 -18.48 -18.53
N GLY A 434 -0.88 -19.58 -18.78
CA GLY A 434 -1.38 -19.91 -20.12
C GLY A 434 -2.38 -18.88 -20.65
N PHE A 435 -3.27 -18.35 -19.78
CA PHE A 435 -4.14 -17.23 -20.17
C PHE A 435 -3.32 -16.01 -20.59
N LEU A 436 -2.33 -15.63 -19.76
CA LEU A 436 -1.48 -14.49 -20.02
C LEU A 436 -0.74 -14.61 -21.36
N ARG A 437 -0.15 -15.77 -21.65
CA ARG A 437 0.57 -16.05 -22.91
C ARG A 437 -0.33 -15.97 -24.14
N ARG A 438 -1.60 -16.39 -24.04
CA ARG A 438 -2.57 -16.28 -25.14
C ARG A 438 -3.17 -14.88 -25.29
N LYS A 439 -3.08 -14.03 -24.26
CA LYS A 439 -3.72 -12.72 -24.25
C LYS A 439 -2.90 -11.71 -25.06
N LYS A 440 -3.40 -11.34 -26.25
CA LYS A 440 -2.85 -10.22 -27.03
C LYS A 440 -2.86 -8.93 -26.22
N GLY A 441 -1.75 -8.18 -26.28
CA GLY A 441 -1.57 -6.88 -25.64
C GLY A 441 -1.37 -6.90 -24.12
N LEU A 442 -1.51 -8.06 -23.46
CA LEU A 442 -1.26 -8.25 -22.01
C LEU A 442 -2.03 -7.32 -21.06
N ALA A 443 -2.99 -6.53 -21.55
CA ALA A 443 -3.85 -5.70 -20.74
C ALA A 443 -4.89 -6.56 -20.00
N LEU A 444 -4.67 -6.76 -18.70
CA LEU A 444 -5.61 -7.44 -17.81
C LEU A 444 -6.72 -6.45 -17.41
N ARG A 445 -7.74 -6.31 -18.27
CA ARG A 445 -8.86 -5.40 -18.03
C ARG A 445 -9.78 -5.93 -16.92
N TYR A 446 -10.17 -5.04 -16.00
CA TYR A 446 -11.14 -5.30 -14.95
C TYR A 446 -12.56 -5.04 -15.48
N ASN A 447 -13.29 -6.09 -15.87
CA ASN A 447 -14.70 -5.96 -16.23
C ASN A 447 -15.57 -6.77 -15.27
N MET A 448 -16.08 -6.11 -14.23
CA MET A 448 -16.92 -6.77 -13.21
C MET A 448 -18.20 -7.41 -13.77
N ARG A 449 -18.67 -7.01 -14.96
CA ARG A 449 -19.84 -7.62 -15.60
C ARG A 449 -19.50 -8.94 -16.31
N ARG A 450 -18.25 -9.12 -16.72
CA ARG A 450 -17.80 -10.27 -17.53
C ARG A 450 -16.89 -11.22 -16.75
N ASN A 451 -16.14 -10.71 -15.78
CA ASN A 451 -15.18 -11.47 -15.01
C ASN A 451 -15.81 -12.02 -13.74
N LEU A 452 -15.41 -13.24 -13.37
CA LEU A 452 -15.77 -13.79 -12.07
C LEU A 452 -15.06 -13.01 -10.97
N ILE A 453 -15.72 -12.89 -9.82
CA ILE A 453 -15.16 -12.22 -8.65
C ILE A 453 -14.70 -13.30 -7.66
N VAL A 454 -13.45 -13.21 -7.24
CA VAL A 454 -12.93 -13.98 -6.11
C VAL A 454 -13.37 -13.28 -4.83
N PRO A 455 -14.35 -13.83 -4.09
CA PRO A 455 -14.72 -13.24 -2.82
C PRO A 455 -13.56 -13.40 -1.85
N ARG A 456 -13.49 -12.53 -0.86
CA ARG A 456 -12.54 -12.71 0.24
C ARG A 456 -11.10 -12.84 -0.31
N ALA A 457 -10.75 -11.99 -1.26
CA ALA A 457 -9.48 -12.10 -1.96
C ALA A 457 -8.30 -11.58 -1.15
N GLY A 458 -8.54 -10.75 -0.12
CA GLY A 458 -7.51 -10.11 0.68
C GLY A 458 -7.95 -8.76 1.22
N ILE A 459 -6.99 -7.87 1.42
CA ILE A 459 -7.22 -6.52 1.93
C ILE A 459 -6.60 -5.45 1.03
N HIS A 460 -7.08 -4.22 1.15
CA HIS A 460 -6.50 -3.04 0.50
C HIS A 460 -6.07 -2.00 1.54
N LEU A 461 -4.78 -1.62 1.54
CA LEU A 461 -4.12 -0.84 2.59
C LEU A 461 -3.61 0.52 2.08
N THR A 462 -4.48 1.52 1.99
CA THR A 462 -4.17 2.77 1.27
C THR A 462 -3.22 3.72 2.00
N TYR A 463 -3.56 4.19 3.22
CA TYR A 463 -2.82 5.22 3.97
C TYR A 463 -2.29 4.66 5.29
N VAL A 464 -1.46 3.62 5.19
CA VAL A 464 -0.79 2.95 6.31
C VAL A 464 0.61 3.53 6.54
N GLY A 465 1.11 3.44 7.78
CA GLY A 465 2.47 3.84 8.14
C GLY A 465 2.56 5.08 9.03
N SER A 466 3.78 5.59 9.19
CA SER A 466 4.06 6.87 9.83
C SER A 466 3.57 8.03 8.97
N ARG A 467 3.62 9.26 9.50
CA ARG A 467 3.31 10.44 8.69
C ARG A 467 4.29 10.60 7.52
N ALA A 468 5.57 10.30 7.75
CA ALA A 468 6.59 10.33 6.71
C ALA A 468 6.29 9.34 5.58
N ASP A 469 5.81 8.14 5.93
CA ASP A 469 5.42 7.10 4.98
C ASP A 469 4.27 7.53 4.08
N VAL A 470 3.24 8.13 4.66
CA VAL A 470 2.07 8.60 3.91
C VAL A 470 2.42 9.83 3.06
N ASP A 471 3.20 10.78 3.59
CA ASP A 471 3.71 11.91 2.82
C ASP A 471 4.50 11.42 1.60
N TYR A 472 5.38 10.44 1.79
CA TYR A 472 6.19 9.86 0.73
C TYR A 472 5.36 9.16 -0.34
N LYS A 473 4.40 8.31 0.07
CA LYS A 473 3.46 7.69 -0.87
C LYS A 473 2.75 8.74 -1.71
N LEU A 474 2.29 9.82 -1.08
CA LEU A 474 1.58 10.91 -1.78
C LEU A 474 2.49 11.71 -2.72
N LEU A 475 3.79 11.83 -2.44
CA LEU A 475 4.76 12.42 -3.36
C LEU A 475 4.87 11.61 -4.66
N HIS A 476 4.80 10.28 -4.59
CA HIS A 476 4.92 9.39 -5.74
C HIS A 476 3.60 9.03 -6.43
N HIS A 477 2.47 9.18 -5.74
CA HIS A 477 1.16 8.94 -6.31
C HIS A 477 0.85 9.94 -7.41
N GLY A 478 0.49 9.45 -8.60
CA GLY A 478 0.35 10.30 -9.79
C GLY A 478 -0.65 11.45 -9.63
N GLU A 479 -1.71 11.22 -8.84
CA GLU A 479 -2.80 12.17 -8.57
C GLU A 479 -2.43 13.31 -7.60
N SER A 480 -1.50 13.05 -6.65
CA SER A 480 -1.25 13.95 -5.52
C SER A 480 0.03 14.77 -5.75
N GLY A 481 1.19 14.12 -5.65
CA GLY A 481 2.52 14.71 -5.48
C GLY A 481 2.58 15.98 -4.63
N GLN A 482 1.98 15.86 -3.47
CA GLN A 482 2.04 16.78 -2.35
C GLN A 482 2.13 15.93 -1.09
N VAL A 483 2.46 16.54 0.03
CA VAL A 483 2.41 15.86 1.34
C VAL A 483 1.02 16.04 1.99
N LEU A 484 0.78 15.38 3.12
CA LEU A 484 -0.48 15.50 3.85
C LEU A 484 -0.74 16.93 4.33
N ALA A 485 -2.02 17.24 4.58
CA ALA A 485 -2.41 18.48 5.23
C ALA A 485 -1.70 18.66 6.59
N THR A 486 -1.14 19.84 6.80
CA THR A 486 -0.36 20.26 7.97
C THR A 486 -1.28 20.81 9.07
N LYS A 487 -2.16 19.94 9.61
CA LYS A 487 -3.07 20.31 10.71
C LYS A 487 -2.66 19.63 12.01
N ALA A 488 -2.55 20.40 13.09
CA ALA A 488 -2.29 19.85 14.43
C ALA A 488 -3.56 19.28 15.10
N THR A 489 -4.74 19.73 14.68
CA THR A 489 -6.05 19.27 15.19
C THR A 489 -7.05 19.12 14.04
N ALA A 490 -8.12 18.35 14.23
CA ALA A 490 -9.10 18.09 13.16
C ALA A 490 -9.76 19.38 12.61
N THR A 491 -10.07 20.32 13.51
CA THR A 491 -10.66 21.64 13.20
C THR A 491 -9.61 22.74 13.04
N GLY A 492 -8.33 22.42 13.24
CA GLY A 492 -7.24 23.39 13.22
C GLY A 492 -7.00 23.99 11.84
N LYS A 493 -6.42 25.19 11.85
CA LYS A 493 -5.88 25.85 10.66
C LYS A 493 -4.76 24.97 10.07
N ARG A 494 -4.62 25.03 8.74
CA ARG A 494 -3.44 24.49 8.06
C ARG A 494 -2.23 25.36 8.40
N LEU A 495 -1.18 24.73 8.88
CA LEU A 495 0.09 25.37 9.19
C LEU A 495 1.00 25.37 7.96
N ASN A 496 1.84 26.37 7.84
CA ASN A 496 2.98 26.31 6.93
C ASN A 496 4.08 25.44 7.54
N PHE A 497 5.04 24.94 6.75
CA PHE A 497 6.11 24.10 7.31
C PHE A 497 7.04 24.83 8.28
N CYS A 498 7.13 26.16 8.18
CA CYS A 498 7.94 27.00 9.06
C CYS A 498 7.32 27.17 10.46
N GLU A 499 6.02 26.92 10.60
CA GLU A 499 5.25 26.97 11.85
C GLU A 499 5.29 25.64 12.62
N ILE A 500 5.88 24.59 12.06
CA ILE A 500 5.86 23.26 12.68
C ILE A 500 7.07 23.11 13.60
N ASP A 501 6.79 22.97 14.89
CA ASP A 501 7.72 22.56 15.94
C ASP A 501 7.52 21.08 16.35
N GLU A 502 8.31 20.61 17.31
CA GLU A 502 8.22 19.22 17.82
C GLU A 502 6.83 18.89 18.38
N LYS A 503 6.25 19.80 19.17
CA LYS A 503 4.93 19.61 19.79
C LYS A 503 3.82 19.54 18.76
N THR A 504 3.90 20.38 17.75
CA THR A 504 2.97 20.44 16.62
C THR A 504 3.08 19.17 15.79
N LEU A 505 4.30 18.72 15.48
CA LEU A 505 4.52 17.48 14.74
C LEU A 505 3.96 16.26 15.49
N ALA A 506 4.24 16.12 16.78
CA ALA A 506 3.68 15.05 17.60
C ALA A 506 2.13 15.06 17.59
N SER A 507 1.53 16.25 17.59
CA SER A 507 0.08 16.43 17.47
C SER A 507 -0.45 16.03 16.09
N MET A 508 0.29 16.37 15.03
CA MET A 508 -0.02 15.99 13.64
C MET A 508 0.04 14.46 13.44
N GLU A 509 1.02 13.78 14.05
CA GLU A 509 1.14 12.32 14.00
C GLU A 509 0.02 11.64 14.81
N GLN A 510 -0.29 12.16 16.00
CA GLN A 510 -1.44 11.71 16.78
C GLN A 510 -2.75 11.88 15.98
N LEU A 511 -2.92 13.01 15.29
CA LEU A 511 -4.11 13.28 14.47
C LEU A 511 -4.21 12.32 13.29
N LEU A 512 -3.12 12.03 12.57
CA LEU A 512 -3.13 11.02 11.51
C LEU A 512 -3.50 9.65 12.06
N ARG A 513 -2.98 9.28 13.22
CA ARG A 513 -3.28 8.01 13.86
C ARG A 513 -4.76 7.94 14.25
N ASP A 514 -5.25 8.92 15.01
CA ASP A 514 -6.58 8.90 15.67
C ASP A 514 -7.72 9.40 14.80
N ASN A 515 -7.48 10.32 13.88
CA ASN A 515 -8.49 10.85 12.98
C ASN A 515 -7.92 11.02 11.55
N PRO A 516 -7.48 9.91 10.93
CA PRO A 516 -6.82 9.94 9.63
C PRO A 516 -7.68 10.56 8.53
N VAL A 517 -9.01 10.42 8.59
CA VAL A 517 -9.92 11.01 7.59
C VAL A 517 -9.73 12.52 7.52
N SER A 518 -9.58 13.19 8.67
CA SER A 518 -9.38 14.65 8.73
C SER A 518 -8.07 15.14 8.08
N VAL A 519 -7.13 14.22 7.82
CA VAL A 519 -5.79 14.51 7.29
C VAL A 519 -5.62 13.94 5.89
N ALA A 520 -5.72 12.63 5.73
CA ALA A 520 -5.49 11.90 4.47
C ALA A 520 -6.66 12.03 3.49
N ARG A 521 -7.87 12.31 3.98
CA ARG A 521 -9.06 12.54 3.15
C ARG A 521 -9.75 13.85 3.53
N ALA A 522 -8.96 14.89 3.77
CA ALA A 522 -9.43 16.19 4.28
C ALA A 522 -10.49 16.88 3.38
N TRP A 523 -10.70 16.41 2.14
CA TRP A 523 -11.76 16.85 1.25
C TRP A 523 -13.14 16.27 1.60
N GLU A 524 -13.22 15.20 2.39
CA GLU A 524 -14.48 14.65 2.91
C GLU A 524 -15.01 15.48 4.08
N ARG A 525 -15.50 16.70 3.79
CA ARG A 525 -16.05 17.63 4.77
C ARG A 525 -17.09 16.94 5.66
N GLY A 526 -17.03 17.21 6.97
CA GLY A 526 -17.99 16.69 7.96
C GLY A 526 -17.78 15.24 8.41
N LYS A 527 -16.90 14.47 7.76
CA LYS A 527 -16.64 13.06 8.12
C LYS A 527 -15.42 12.93 9.04
N SER A 528 -15.52 13.45 10.25
CA SER A 528 -14.52 13.19 11.29
C SER A 528 -14.92 11.93 12.06
N SER A 529 -14.19 10.83 11.88
CA SER A 529 -14.37 9.63 12.70
C SER A 529 -13.10 9.37 13.49
N VAL A 530 -13.07 9.87 14.72
CA VAL A 530 -12.03 9.49 15.68
C VAL A 530 -12.09 7.96 15.83
N LEU A 531 -10.99 7.30 15.52
CA LEU A 531 -10.86 5.87 15.63
C LEU A 531 -10.87 5.45 17.09
N ARG A 532 -11.29 4.21 17.34
CA ARG A 532 -11.19 3.61 18.68
C ARG A 532 -9.72 3.51 19.08
N LYS A 533 -9.45 3.46 20.38
CA LYS A 533 -8.08 3.26 20.89
C LYS A 533 -7.51 1.90 20.48
N GLU A 534 -8.33 0.86 20.52
CA GLU A 534 -7.97 -0.50 20.13
C GLU A 534 -8.56 -0.88 18.76
N PRO A 535 -7.98 -1.89 18.09
CA PRO A 535 -8.55 -2.49 16.89
C PRO A 535 -10.03 -2.81 17.04
N ALA A 536 -10.83 -2.49 16.01
CA ALA A 536 -12.26 -2.66 16.09
C ALA A 536 -12.69 -4.04 15.55
N GLY A 537 -13.44 -4.78 16.37
CA GLY A 537 -14.02 -6.07 15.99
C GLY A 537 -13.00 -7.21 15.97
N GLU A 538 -13.42 -8.33 15.40
CA GLU A 538 -12.60 -9.54 15.29
C GLU A 538 -11.77 -9.48 13.99
N LEU A 539 -10.49 -9.10 14.09
CA LEU A 539 -9.61 -8.90 12.91
C LEU A 539 -9.42 -10.18 12.07
N SER A 540 -9.64 -11.37 12.64
CA SER A 540 -9.66 -12.63 11.91
C SER A 540 -10.69 -12.64 10.77
N LYS A 541 -11.80 -11.91 10.93
CA LYS A 541 -12.87 -11.78 9.92
C LYS A 541 -12.53 -10.80 8.80
N CYS A 542 -11.45 -10.02 8.97
CA CYS A 542 -11.01 -9.00 8.04
C CYS A 542 -10.10 -9.51 6.93
N GLN A 543 -9.66 -10.77 7.00
CA GLN A 543 -8.57 -11.28 6.16
C GLN A 543 -7.28 -10.47 6.30
N VAL A 544 -7.07 -9.86 7.47
CA VAL A 544 -5.82 -9.17 7.76
C VAL A 544 -4.67 -10.19 7.64
N PRO A 545 -3.58 -9.85 6.93
CA PRO A 545 -2.44 -10.72 6.77
C PRO A 545 -1.97 -11.29 8.09
N TRP A 546 -1.69 -12.58 8.12
CA TRP A 546 -1.24 -13.28 9.32
C TRP A 546 0.02 -12.65 9.89
N ALA A 547 0.97 -12.30 9.02
CA ALA A 547 2.18 -11.58 9.38
C ALA A 547 1.90 -10.33 10.21
N LEU A 548 0.83 -9.59 9.86
CA LEU A 548 0.42 -8.39 10.58
C LEU A 548 -0.26 -8.72 11.92
N LEU A 549 -1.02 -9.83 11.98
CA LEU A 549 -1.70 -10.30 13.20
C LEU A 549 -0.72 -10.84 14.25
N THR A 550 0.30 -11.58 13.83
CA THR A 550 1.22 -12.30 14.73
C THR A 550 2.48 -11.52 15.11
N HIS A 551 2.70 -10.36 14.48
CA HIS A 551 3.85 -9.47 14.74
C HIS A 551 3.44 -8.00 14.92
N PRO A 552 2.53 -7.68 15.85
CA PRO A 552 2.10 -6.29 16.09
C PRO A 552 3.25 -5.33 16.39
N GLU A 553 4.29 -5.81 17.06
CA GLU A 553 5.50 -5.07 17.43
C GLU A 553 6.33 -4.64 16.21
N ARG A 554 6.28 -5.41 15.11
CA ARG A 554 6.99 -5.09 13.86
C ARG A 554 6.26 -4.04 13.04
N TYR A 555 4.94 -3.93 13.19
CA TYR A 555 4.09 -3.05 12.37
C TYR A 555 3.26 -2.07 13.24
N PRO A 556 3.88 -1.31 14.16
CA PRO A 556 3.14 -0.57 15.17
C PRO A 556 2.21 0.51 14.59
N HIS A 557 2.54 1.08 13.42
CA HIS A 557 1.69 2.04 12.72
C HIS A 557 0.40 1.42 12.19
N PHE A 558 0.46 0.20 11.64
CA PHE A 558 -0.71 -0.54 11.18
C PHE A 558 -1.67 -0.87 12.34
N TRP A 559 -1.15 -1.00 13.56
CA TRP A 559 -1.95 -1.23 14.76
C TRP A 559 -2.45 0.06 15.41
N GLY A 560 -2.00 1.23 14.97
CA GLY A 560 -2.27 2.50 15.64
C GLY A 560 -1.64 2.56 17.04
N ARG A 561 -0.51 1.88 17.25
CA ARG A 561 0.22 1.77 18.52
C ARG A 561 1.63 2.35 18.47
N ALA A 562 2.04 2.93 17.34
CA ALA A 562 3.35 3.58 17.24
C ALA A 562 3.56 4.57 18.39
N ALA A 563 4.67 4.41 19.10
CA ALA A 563 5.06 5.25 20.22
C ALA A 563 5.22 6.71 19.75
N LYS A 564 5.16 7.63 20.72
CA LYS A 564 5.46 9.04 20.50
C LYS A 564 6.94 9.26 20.31
#